data_AF-A0A094JJ72-F1
#
_entry.id   AF-A0A094JJ72-F1
#
_cell.length_a   1.000
_cell.length_b   1.000
_cell.length_c   1.000
_cell.angle_alpha   90.00
_cell.angle_beta   90.00
_cell.angle_gamma   90.00
#
_symmetry.space_group_name_H-M   'P 1'
#
loop_
_entity.id
_entity.type
_entity.pdbx_description
1 polymer ?
#
loop_
_entity_poly.entity_id
_entity_poly.type
_entity_poly.pdbx_seq_one_letter_code
_entity_poly.pdbx_strand_id
1 'polypeptide(L)'
;MLKRIANGEHFTDEIYSQLLQDNMLRAFAPIEFPLFEKNWALVLSVPSSTAFERIEKLVVNGTIGILFLILLLALFIIFTLRRILLPVRHAAHVAEQIAHGQLNVHIEALPYNDEIGRLTKAMKTMAENLREQIGTLADESKLLTDEAERIATNAEQNSEASAYVHEVMSEMTERTTSQTEALLEV
;
A
#
# COMPACT_ATOMS: atom_id res chain seq x y z
N MET A 1 -52.21 29.20 32.49
CA MET A 1 -53.24 28.25 32.04
C MET A 1 -54.65 28.84 32.13
N LEU A 2 -55.24 29.00 33.32
CA LEU A 2 -56.63 29.50 33.49
C LEU A 2 -56.91 30.87 32.85
N LYS A 3 -55.97 31.81 32.89
CA LYS A 3 -56.11 33.12 32.22
C LYS A 3 -56.19 33.01 30.69
N ARG A 4 -55.48 32.05 30.08
CA ARG A 4 -55.47 31.83 28.63
C ARG A 4 -56.76 31.16 28.15
N ILE A 5 -57.28 30.24 28.96
CA ILE A 5 -58.61 29.63 28.77
C ILE A 5 -59.71 30.70 28.85
N ALA A 6 -59.64 31.57 29.86
CA ALA A 6 -60.60 32.68 30.02
C ALA A 6 -60.59 33.65 28.83
N ASN A 7 -59.41 33.85 28.21
CA ASN A 7 -59.23 34.67 27.02
C ASN A 7 -59.58 33.97 25.70
N GLY A 8 -59.99 32.68 25.72
CA GLY A 8 -60.32 31.93 24.51
C GLY A 8 -59.11 31.56 23.64
N GLU A 9 -57.91 31.46 24.22
CA GLU A 9 -56.70 31.13 23.45
C GLU A 9 -56.55 29.63 23.22
N HIS A 10 -56.17 29.25 21.99
CA HIS A 10 -55.60 27.93 21.72
C HIS A 10 -54.18 27.86 22.29
N PHE A 11 -53.90 26.84 23.10
CA PHE A 11 -52.54 26.56 23.54
C PHE A 11 -52.34 25.07 23.76
N THR A 12 -51.08 24.67 23.79
CA THR A 12 -50.66 23.33 24.18
C THR A 12 -49.81 23.41 25.43
N ASP A 13 -49.84 22.36 26.24
CA ASP A 13 -48.90 22.16 27.33
C ASP A 13 -48.60 20.67 27.50
N GLU A 14 -47.60 20.37 28.34
CA GLU A 14 -47.22 19.00 28.69
C GLU A 14 -47.36 18.82 30.20
N ILE A 15 -47.96 17.72 30.63
CA ILE A 15 -48.09 17.38 32.04
C ILE A 15 -47.78 15.91 32.27
N TYR A 16 -47.11 15.58 33.36
CA TYR A 16 -46.92 14.20 33.78
C TYR A 16 -48.21 13.65 34.42
N SER A 17 -48.74 12.55 33.88
CA SER A 17 -49.88 11.83 34.45
C SER A 17 -49.39 10.74 35.38
N GLN A 18 -49.61 10.88 36.69
CA GLN A 18 -49.26 9.84 37.67
C GLN A 18 -50.04 8.53 37.47
N LEU A 19 -51.24 8.59 36.88
CA LEU A 19 -52.09 7.43 36.64
C LEU A 19 -51.59 6.57 35.47
N LEU A 20 -51.14 7.23 34.40
CA LEU A 20 -50.61 6.57 33.19
C LEU A 20 -49.09 6.42 33.22
N GLN A 21 -48.44 6.99 34.24
CA GLN A 21 -46.98 7.06 34.39
C GLN A 21 -46.25 7.62 33.15
N ASP A 22 -46.92 8.48 32.39
CA ASP A 22 -46.40 9.05 31.14
C ASP A 22 -46.65 10.57 31.06
N ASN A 23 -45.82 11.23 30.26
CA ASN A 23 -46.05 12.62 29.86
C ASN A 23 -47.25 12.67 28.92
N MET A 24 -48.13 13.65 29.13
CA MET A 24 -49.34 13.85 28.33
C MET A 24 -49.21 15.17 27.59
N LEU A 25 -49.32 15.12 26.26
CA LEU A 25 -49.52 16.31 25.45
C LEU A 25 -50.98 16.71 25.54
N ARG A 26 -51.23 17.95 25.97
CA ARG A 26 -52.58 18.49 26.06
C ARG A 26 -52.77 19.64 25.08
N ALA A 27 -53.89 19.60 24.36
CA ALA A 27 -54.36 20.69 23.52
C ALA A 27 -55.64 21.28 24.10
N PHE A 28 -55.67 22.61 24.21
CA PHE A 28 -56.79 23.37 24.76
C PHE A 28 -57.51 24.08 23.61
N ALA A 29 -58.81 23.81 23.46
CA ALA A 29 -59.67 24.47 22.50
C ALA A 29 -60.87 25.09 23.24
N PRO A 30 -61.13 26.40 23.09
CA PRO A 30 -62.32 27.02 23.69
C PRO A 30 -63.59 26.48 23.03
N ILE A 31 -64.64 26.27 23.82
CA ILE A 31 -65.98 25.94 23.34
C ILE A 31 -66.96 26.91 23.98
N GLU A 32 -67.71 27.61 23.14
CA GLU A 32 -68.78 28.50 23.57
C GLU A 32 -70.08 27.71 23.69
N PHE A 33 -70.70 27.77 24.88
CA PHE A 33 -72.04 27.24 25.09
C PHE A 33 -73.01 28.41 25.27
N PRO A 34 -73.96 28.64 24.34
CA PRO A 34 -74.89 29.78 24.39
C PRO A 34 -75.78 29.82 25.65
N LEU A 35 -75.84 28.72 26.40
CA LEU A 35 -76.67 28.52 27.60
C LEU A 35 -75.92 28.83 28.91
N PHE A 36 -74.60 29.03 28.88
CA PHE A 36 -73.78 29.25 30.08
C PHE A 36 -72.92 30.51 29.91
N GLU A 37 -72.92 31.40 30.91
CA GLU A 37 -72.12 32.63 30.91
C GLU A 37 -70.59 32.41 31.00
N LYS A 38 -70.12 31.17 31.24
CA LYS A 38 -68.70 30.84 31.44
C LYS A 38 -68.05 30.28 30.17
N ASN A 39 -66.81 30.68 29.93
CA ASN A 39 -65.97 30.13 28.86
C ASN A 39 -65.51 28.71 29.24
N TRP A 40 -65.95 27.72 28.48
CA TRP A 40 -65.50 26.33 28.62
C TRP A 40 -64.34 26.07 27.66
N ALA A 41 -63.49 25.10 28.00
CA ALA A 41 -62.47 24.60 27.11
C ALA A 41 -62.48 23.08 27.08
N LEU A 42 -62.43 22.53 25.88
CA LEU A 42 -62.14 21.13 25.65
C LEU A 42 -60.65 20.92 25.78
N VAL A 43 -60.27 19.95 26.62
CA VAL A 43 -58.88 19.53 26.80
C VAL A 43 -58.75 18.14 26.23
N LEU A 44 -57.98 18.02 25.16
CA LEU A 44 -57.60 16.73 24.62
C LEU A 44 -56.22 16.39 25.16
N SER A 45 -56.10 15.25 25.84
CA SER A 45 -54.82 14.76 26.38
C SER A 45 -54.46 13.43 25.72
N VAL A 46 -53.30 13.38 25.08
CA VAL A 46 -52.77 12.16 24.44
C VAL A 46 -51.41 11.84 25.08
N PRO A 47 -51.14 10.57 25.45
CA PRO A 47 -49.82 10.18 25.96
C PRO A 47 -48.73 10.47 24.92
N SER A 48 -47.63 11.06 25.36
CA SER A 48 -46.46 11.37 24.53
C SER A 48 -45.90 10.08 23.91
N SER A 49 -45.92 8.95 24.64
CA SER A 49 -45.47 7.65 24.10
C SER A 49 -46.28 7.24 22.87
N THR A 50 -47.59 7.42 22.88
CA THR A 50 -48.48 7.08 21.75
C THR A 50 -48.33 8.07 20.60
N ALA A 51 -48.17 9.36 20.92
CA ALA A 51 -47.99 10.41 19.92
C ALA A 51 -46.65 10.24 19.15
N PHE A 52 -45.59 9.82 19.85
CA PHE A 52 -44.24 9.72 19.30
C PHE A 52 -43.76 8.29 19.02
N GLU A 53 -44.55 7.25 19.32
CA GLU A 53 -44.17 5.84 19.13
C GLU A 53 -43.61 5.56 17.72
N ARG A 54 -44.24 6.16 16.70
CA ARG A 54 -43.83 6.01 15.30
C ARG A 54 -42.52 6.74 15.01
N ILE A 55 -42.28 7.89 15.64
CA ILE A 55 -41.05 8.68 15.47
C ILE A 55 -39.88 7.98 16.16
N GLU A 56 -40.07 7.46 17.37
CA GLU A 56 -39.04 6.70 18.09
C GLU A 56 -38.57 5.48 17.30
N LYS A 57 -39.49 4.70 16.72
CA LYS A 57 -39.16 3.56 15.85
C LYS A 57 -38.36 3.97 14.61
N LEU A 58 -38.70 5.11 14.00
CA LEU A 58 -37.94 5.63 12.86
C LEU A 58 -36.53 6.08 13.26
N VAL A 59 -36.39 6.75 14.41
CA VAL A 59 -35.08 7.19 14.93
C VAL A 59 -34.21 5.97 15.25
N VAL A 60 -34.72 4.98 15.97
CA VAL A 60 -33.96 3.76 16.30
C VAL A 60 -33.53 3.02 15.03
N ASN A 61 -34.45 2.76 14.09
CA ASN A 61 -34.10 2.09 12.84
C ASN A 61 -33.09 2.91 12.00
N GLY A 62 -33.25 4.23 11.98
CA GLY A 62 -32.31 5.14 11.32
C GLY A 62 -30.91 5.07 11.93
N THR A 63 -30.81 5.09 13.27
CA THR A 63 -29.51 4.97 13.96
C THR A 63 -28.84 3.62 13.71
N ILE A 64 -29.60 2.52 13.71
CA ILE A 64 -29.08 1.18 13.37
C ILE A 64 -28.57 1.17 11.93
N GLY A 65 -29.32 1.76 11.00
CA GLY A 65 -28.90 1.87 9.59
C GLY A 65 -27.60 2.65 9.42
N ILE A 66 -27.45 3.79 10.12
CA ILE A 66 -26.22 4.60 10.10
C ILE A 66 -25.04 3.81 10.68
N LEU A 67 -25.23 3.16 11.83
CA LEU A 67 -24.18 2.35 12.47
C LEU A 67 -23.75 1.18 11.56
N PHE A 68 -24.70 0.53 10.90
CA PHE A 68 -24.43 -0.52 9.94
C PHE A 68 -23.63 0.01 8.74
N LEU A 69 -23.99 1.18 8.20
CA LEU A 69 -23.25 1.81 7.11
C LEU A 69 -21.81 2.15 7.53
N ILE A 70 -21.61 2.72 8.72
CA ILE A 70 -20.28 3.02 9.27
C ILE A 70 -19.45 1.73 9.38
N LEU A 71 -20.05 0.65 9.88
CA LEU A 71 -19.39 -0.66 9.99
C LEU A 71 -18.96 -1.19 8.61
N LEU A 72 -19.84 -1.14 7.62
CA LEU A 72 -19.52 -1.56 6.25
C LEU A 72 -18.39 -0.72 5.65
N LEU A 73 -18.41 0.59 5.88
CA LEU A 73 -17.40 1.51 5.36
C LEU A 73 -16.04 1.27 6.02
N ALA A 74 -16.01 1.00 7.32
CA ALA A 74 -14.79 0.59 8.03
C ALA A 74 -14.25 -0.75 7.49
N LEU A 75 -15.12 -1.74 7.27
CA LEU A 75 -14.73 -3.03 6.71
C LEU A 75 -14.16 -2.88 5.29
N PHE A 76 -14.80 -2.05 4.46
CA PHE A 76 -14.34 -1.75 3.10
C PHE A 76 -12.97 -1.06 3.07
N ILE A 77 -12.73 -0.10 3.98
CA ILE A 77 -11.43 0.55 4.13
C ILE A 77 -10.35 -0.47 4.52
N ILE A 78 -10.61 -1.29 5.53
CA ILE A 78 -9.67 -2.32 5.99
C ILE A 78 -9.38 -3.33 4.87
N PHE A 79 -10.41 -3.74 4.14
CA PHE A 79 -10.28 -4.64 2.99
C PHE A 79 -9.36 -4.04 1.92
N THR A 80 -9.62 -2.79 1.52
CA THR A 80 -8.84 -2.07 0.50
C THR A 80 -7.38 -1.87 0.92
N LEU A 81 -7.15 -1.47 2.17
CA LEU A 81 -5.80 -1.31 2.74
C LEU A 81 -4.99 -2.60 2.67
N ARG A 82 -5.59 -3.72 3.06
CA ARG A 82 -4.91 -5.02 3.13
C ARG A 82 -4.74 -5.70 1.76
N ARG A 83 -5.74 -5.59 0.88
CA ARG A 83 -5.73 -6.28 -0.43
C ARG A 83 -5.01 -5.51 -1.52
N ILE A 84 -4.96 -4.18 -1.44
CA ILE A 84 -4.42 -3.34 -2.52
C ILE A 84 -3.24 -2.52 -2.00
N LEU A 85 -3.46 -1.68 -1.00
CA LEU A 85 -2.49 -0.64 -0.64
C LEU A 85 -1.19 -1.21 -0.05
N LEU A 86 -1.29 -2.19 0.85
CA LEU A 86 -0.15 -2.86 1.48
C LEU A 86 0.71 -3.63 0.45
N PRO A 87 0.14 -4.52 -0.40
CA PRO A 87 0.89 -5.18 -1.47
C PRO A 87 1.57 -4.22 -2.45
N VAL A 88 0.87 -3.15 -2.87
CA VAL A 88 1.44 -2.16 -3.80
C VAL A 88 2.62 -1.43 -3.16
N ARG A 89 2.50 -1.03 -1.89
CA ARG A 89 3.60 -0.38 -1.17
C ARG A 89 4.80 -1.32 -1.00
N HIS A 90 4.56 -2.60 -0.73
CA HIS A 90 5.61 -3.60 -0.63
C HIS A 90 6.31 -3.79 -1.99
N ALA A 91 5.55 -3.93 -3.08
CA ALA A 91 6.10 -4.03 -4.43
C ALA A 91 6.95 -2.82 -4.82
N ALA A 92 6.49 -1.60 -4.48
CA ALA A 92 7.26 -0.37 -4.71
C ALA A 92 8.58 -0.37 -3.93
N HIS A 93 8.56 -0.79 -2.66
CA HIS A 93 9.76 -0.86 -1.83
C HIS A 93 10.78 -1.90 -2.34
N VAL A 94 10.29 -3.05 -2.81
CA VAL A 94 11.12 -4.07 -3.46
C VAL A 94 11.74 -3.52 -4.75
N ALA A 95 10.95 -2.82 -5.58
CA ALA A 95 11.45 -2.23 -6.81
C ALA A 95 12.57 -1.20 -6.54
N GLU A 96 12.43 -0.39 -5.49
CA GLU A 96 13.46 0.55 -5.04
C GLU A 96 14.74 -0.17 -4.60
N GLN A 97 14.63 -1.27 -3.85
CA GLN A 97 15.79 -2.09 -3.47
C GLN A 97 16.51 -2.68 -4.70
N ILE A 98 15.75 -3.21 -5.66
CA ILE A 98 16.30 -3.73 -6.93
C ILE A 98 17.00 -2.60 -7.70
N ALA A 99 16.40 -1.40 -7.75
CA ALA A 99 17.00 -0.24 -8.40
C ALA A 99 18.33 0.19 -7.74
N HIS A 100 18.50 -0.07 -6.45
CA HIS A 100 19.75 0.12 -5.72
C HIS A 100 20.73 -1.06 -5.79
N GLY A 101 20.45 -2.07 -6.63
CA GLY A 101 21.32 -3.24 -6.83
C GLY A 101 21.17 -4.32 -5.75
N GLN A 102 20.20 -4.18 -4.83
CA GLN A 102 19.91 -5.20 -3.83
C GLN A 102 18.97 -6.24 -4.44
N LEU A 103 19.53 -7.35 -4.93
CA LEU A 103 18.75 -8.41 -5.61
C LEU A 103 18.37 -9.59 -4.69
N ASN A 104 18.90 -9.63 -3.47
CA ASN A 104 18.56 -10.66 -2.46
C ASN A 104 17.29 -10.28 -1.65
N VAL A 105 16.28 -9.74 -2.33
CA VAL A 105 15.01 -9.36 -1.71
C VAL A 105 14.04 -10.53 -1.70
N HIS A 106 13.43 -10.79 -0.54
CA HIS A 106 12.37 -11.77 -0.43
C HIS A 106 11.05 -11.17 -0.92
N ILE A 107 10.60 -11.62 -2.10
CA ILE A 107 9.32 -11.23 -2.67
C ILE A 107 8.33 -12.35 -2.38
N GLU A 108 7.48 -12.16 -1.37
CA GLU A 108 6.37 -13.07 -1.12
C GLU A 108 5.39 -12.98 -2.27
N ALA A 109 5.31 -14.04 -3.08
CA ALA A 109 4.30 -14.14 -4.11
C ALA A 109 2.93 -14.28 -3.43
N LEU A 110 2.22 -13.17 -3.32
CA LEU A 110 0.86 -13.17 -2.81
C LEU A 110 0.01 -14.08 -3.72
N PRO A 111 -0.80 -15.00 -3.15
CA PRO A 111 -1.60 -15.95 -3.93
C PRO A 111 -2.85 -15.27 -4.51
N TYR A 112 -2.67 -14.09 -5.10
CA TYR A 112 -3.73 -13.34 -5.77
C TYR A 112 -3.69 -13.67 -7.27
N ASN A 113 -4.87 -13.94 -7.84
CA ASN A 113 -5.05 -14.15 -9.28
C ASN A 113 -5.43 -12.85 -10.00
N ASP A 114 -5.15 -11.71 -9.39
CA ASP A 114 -5.45 -10.36 -9.92
C ASP A 114 -4.18 -9.67 -10.44
N GLU A 115 -4.31 -8.41 -10.82
CA GLU A 115 -3.22 -7.56 -11.29
C GLU A 115 -2.10 -7.40 -10.26
N ILE A 116 -2.44 -7.43 -8.95
CA ILE A 116 -1.48 -7.30 -7.86
C ILE A 116 -0.61 -8.56 -7.79
N GLY A 117 -1.23 -9.74 -7.82
CA GLY A 117 -0.47 -11.01 -7.86
C GLY A 117 0.42 -11.13 -9.10
N ARG A 118 -0.08 -10.70 -10.27
CA ARG A 118 0.70 -10.62 -11.51
C ARG A 118 1.90 -9.68 -11.38
N LEU A 119 1.71 -8.51 -10.78
CA LEU A 119 2.78 -7.54 -10.53
C LEU A 119 3.88 -8.14 -9.65
N THR A 120 3.50 -8.72 -8.51
CA THR A 120 4.46 -9.32 -7.57
C THR A 120 5.23 -10.47 -8.21
N LYS A 121 4.57 -11.32 -9.00
CA LYS A 121 5.23 -12.39 -9.76
C LYS A 121 6.22 -11.85 -10.80
N ALA A 122 5.83 -10.84 -11.56
CA ALA A 122 6.70 -10.22 -12.57
C ALA A 122 7.94 -9.57 -11.92
N MET A 123 7.77 -8.88 -10.79
CA MET A 123 8.87 -8.31 -10.02
C MET A 123 9.83 -9.39 -9.51
N LYS A 124 9.29 -10.53 -9.04
CA LYS A 124 10.11 -11.67 -8.62
C LYS A 124 10.96 -12.20 -9.76
N THR A 125 10.35 -12.48 -10.92
CA THR A 125 11.08 -12.94 -12.10
C THR A 125 12.12 -11.93 -12.57
N MET A 126 11.83 -10.62 -12.49
CA MET A 126 12.80 -9.57 -12.82
C MET A 126 14.02 -9.62 -11.90
N ALA A 127 13.82 -9.73 -10.59
CA ALA A 127 14.92 -9.83 -9.61
C ALA A 127 15.78 -11.09 -9.84
N GLU A 128 15.13 -12.23 -10.10
CA GLU A 128 15.80 -13.50 -10.39
C GLU A 128 16.66 -13.39 -11.66
N ASN A 129 16.11 -12.85 -12.75
CA ASN A 129 16.83 -12.68 -14.02
C ASN A 129 18.02 -11.72 -13.89
N LEU A 130 17.85 -10.61 -13.17
CA LEU A 130 18.95 -9.67 -12.92
C LEU A 130 20.07 -10.33 -12.11
N ARG A 131 19.72 -11.15 -11.12
CA ARG A 131 20.71 -11.86 -10.29
C ARG A 131 21.49 -12.89 -11.10
N GLU A 132 20.81 -13.63 -11.97
CA GLU A 132 21.44 -14.56 -12.90
C GLU A 132 22.41 -13.85 -13.84
N GLN A 133 21.99 -12.74 -14.47
CA GLN A 133 22.84 -11.96 -15.37
C GLN A 133 24.10 -11.42 -14.67
N ILE A 134 23.97 -10.91 -13.45
CA ILE A 134 25.14 -10.45 -12.67
C ILE A 134 26.07 -11.62 -12.32
N GLY A 135 25.51 -12.80 -12.00
CA GLY A 135 26.29 -14.01 -11.77
C GLY A 135 27.11 -14.42 -13.00
N THR A 136 26.47 -14.50 -14.16
CA THR A 136 27.13 -14.80 -15.43
C THR A 136 28.22 -13.78 -15.76
N LEU A 137 27.95 -12.49 -15.56
CA LEU A 137 28.94 -11.44 -15.80
C LEU A 137 30.15 -11.54 -14.86
N ALA A 138 29.94 -11.94 -13.61
CA ALA A 138 31.03 -12.16 -12.65
C ALA A 138 31.90 -13.36 -13.07
N ASP A 139 31.29 -14.45 -13.53
CA ASP A 139 32.01 -15.62 -14.04
C ASP A 139 32.81 -15.28 -15.31
N GLU A 140 32.23 -14.54 -16.25
CA GLU A 140 32.92 -14.05 -17.45
C GLU A 140 34.09 -13.11 -17.12
N SER A 141 33.92 -12.21 -16.14
CA SER A 141 34.99 -11.32 -15.69
C SER A 141 36.15 -12.10 -15.07
N LYS A 142 35.87 -13.20 -14.37
CA LYS A 142 36.89 -14.08 -13.81
C LYS A 142 37.67 -14.79 -14.92
N LEU A 143 36.97 -15.37 -15.90
CA LEU A 143 37.61 -15.99 -17.07
C LEU A 143 38.49 -15.00 -17.83
N LEU A 144 38.04 -13.76 -18.00
CA LEU A 144 38.82 -12.70 -18.65
C LEU A 144 40.08 -12.35 -17.85
N THR A 145 40.00 -12.33 -16.52
CA THR A 145 41.15 -12.08 -15.64
C THR A 145 42.18 -13.21 -15.74
N ASP A 146 41.73 -14.46 -15.70
CA ASP A 146 42.59 -15.64 -15.83
C ASP A 146 43.28 -15.67 -17.21
N GLU A 147 42.57 -15.31 -18.29
CA GLU A 147 43.17 -15.23 -19.63
C GLU A 147 44.19 -14.08 -19.75
N ALA A 148 43.92 -12.93 -19.12
CA ALA A 148 44.86 -11.80 -19.09
C ALA A 148 46.16 -12.16 -18.36
N GLU A 149 46.09 -12.90 -17.25
CA GLU A 149 47.25 -13.42 -16.52
C GLU A 149 48.06 -14.40 -17.39
N ARG A 150 47.37 -15.26 -18.13
CA ARG A 150 47.99 -16.21 -19.06
C ARG A 150 48.68 -15.50 -20.23
N ILE A 151 48.07 -14.46 -20.79
CA ILE A 151 48.67 -13.62 -21.83
C ILE A 151 49.92 -12.90 -21.30
N ALA A 152 49.88 -12.35 -20.09
CA ALA A 152 51.02 -11.68 -19.47
C ALA A 152 52.20 -12.66 -19.31
N THR A 153 51.93 -13.86 -18.82
CA THR A 153 52.94 -14.93 -18.68
C THR A 153 53.55 -15.30 -20.04
N ASN A 154 52.71 -15.47 -21.08
CA ASN A 154 53.19 -15.78 -22.43
C ASN A 154 54.04 -14.65 -23.02
N ALA A 155 53.68 -13.39 -22.77
CA ALA A 155 54.44 -12.23 -23.22
C ALA A 155 55.82 -12.16 -22.56
N GLU A 156 55.91 -12.49 -21.27
CA GLU A 156 57.17 -12.56 -20.52
C GLU A 156 58.08 -13.66 -21.08
N GLN A 157 57.54 -14.87 -21.27
CA GLN A 157 58.26 -15.98 -21.91
C GLN A 157 58.73 -15.62 -23.34
N ASN A 158 57.90 -14.93 -24.12
CA ASN A 158 58.26 -14.52 -25.47
C ASN A 158 59.36 -13.43 -25.48
N SER A 159 59.36 -12.53 -24.50
CA SER A 159 60.43 -11.56 -24.30
C SER A 159 61.75 -12.24 -23.91
N GLU A 160 61.70 -13.22 -23.00
CA GLU A 160 62.87 -14.02 -22.61
C GLU A 160 63.44 -14.80 -23.80
N ALA A 161 62.57 -15.47 -24.56
CA ALA A 161 62.98 -16.19 -25.77
C ALA A 161 63.60 -15.25 -26.81
N SER A 162 63.04 -14.04 -26.99
CA SER A 162 63.58 -13.03 -27.91
C SER A 162 64.94 -12.50 -27.45
N ALA A 163 65.14 -12.30 -26.14
CA ALA A 163 66.44 -11.93 -25.56
C ALA A 163 67.49 -13.04 -25.78
N TYR A 164 67.10 -14.30 -25.57
CA TYR A 164 67.95 -15.45 -25.85
C TYR A 164 68.33 -15.56 -27.33
N VAL A 165 67.37 -15.39 -28.25
CA VAL A 165 67.65 -15.37 -29.69
C VAL A 165 68.61 -14.24 -30.05
N HIS A 166 68.44 -13.05 -29.47
CA HIS A 166 69.37 -11.93 -29.68
C HIS A 166 70.80 -12.26 -29.24
N GLU A 167 70.95 -12.88 -28.07
CA GLU A 167 72.26 -13.30 -27.54
C GLU A 167 72.93 -14.31 -28.49
N VAL A 168 72.21 -15.35 -28.90
CA VAL A 168 72.72 -16.37 -29.83
C VAL A 168 73.10 -15.74 -31.18
N MET A 169 72.33 -14.78 -31.68
CA MET A 169 72.66 -14.07 -32.92
C MET A 169 73.92 -13.23 -32.78
N SER A 170 74.12 -12.56 -31.63
CA SER A 170 75.34 -11.81 -31.33
C SER A 170 76.57 -12.72 -31.33
N GLU A 171 76.52 -13.82 -30.57
CA GLU A 171 77.61 -14.80 -30.51
C GLU A 171 77.87 -15.42 -31.90
N MET A 172 76.82 -15.70 -32.67
CA MET A 172 76.95 -16.21 -34.04
C MET A 172 77.63 -15.19 -34.95
N THR A 173 77.26 -13.90 -34.90
CA THR A 173 77.92 -12.87 -35.69
C THR A 173 79.41 -12.78 -35.35
N GLU A 174 79.76 -12.75 -34.06
CA GLU A 174 81.15 -12.71 -33.60
C GLU A 174 81.95 -13.94 -34.08
N ARG A 175 81.37 -15.14 -33.95
CA ARG A 175 81.97 -16.38 -34.48
C ARG A 175 82.16 -16.32 -35.99
N THR A 176 81.18 -15.80 -36.73
CA THR A 176 81.25 -15.70 -38.18
C THR A 176 82.37 -14.73 -38.59
N THR A 177 82.51 -13.59 -37.90
CA THR A 177 83.61 -12.65 -38.09
C THR A 177 84.96 -13.30 -37.85
N SER A 178 85.11 -14.02 -36.73
CA SER A 178 86.35 -14.75 -36.42
C SER A 178 86.70 -15.82 -37.46
N GLN A 179 85.69 -16.52 -38.01
CA GLN A 179 85.89 -17.51 -39.08
C GLN A 179 86.33 -16.83 -40.38
N THR A 180 85.74 -15.68 -40.73
CA THR A 180 86.16 -14.93 -41.92
C THR A 180 87.57 -14.38 -41.80
N GLU A 181 87.99 -13.92 -40.61
CA GLU A 181 89.38 -13.48 -40.36
C GLU A 181 90.36 -14.66 -40.48
N ALA A 182 90.04 -15.81 -39.89
CA ALA A 182 90.87 -17.00 -39.97
C ALA A 182 91.03 -17.53 -41.41
N LEU A 183 90.03 -17.35 -42.28
CA LEU A 183 90.11 -17.70 -43.70
C LEU A 183 90.95 -16.72 -44.54
N LEU A 184 91.17 -15.50 -44.06
CA LEU A 184 92.00 -14.49 -44.72
C LEU A 184 93.48 -14.55 -44.31
N GLU A 185 93.81 -15.23 -43.21
CA GLU A 185 95.19 -15.46 -42.74
C GLU A 185 95.89 -16.70 -43.35
N VAL A 186 95.23 -17.43 -44.26
CA VAL A 186 95.76 -18.60 -45.00
C VAL A 186 96.06 -18.24 -46.45
#